data_AF-A0A9E6RXW7-F1
#
_entry.id   AF-A0A9E6RXW7-F1
#
_cell.length_a   1.000
_cell.length_b   1.000
_cell.length_c   1.000
_cell.angle_alpha   90.00
_cell.angle_beta   90.00
_cell.angle_gamma   90.00
#
_symmetry.space_group_name_H-M   'P 1'
#
loop_
_entity.id
_entity.type
_entity.pdbx_description
1 polymer ?
#
loop_
_entity_poly.entity_id
_entity_poly.type
_entity_poly.pdbx_seq_one_letter_code
_entity_poly.pdbx_strand_id
1 'polypeptide(L)'
;MNAVDTIQNWLVNQIATQLKIAPETIKVTEPLTRYGLDSIDSVTIVGDMEDWLDAELPSTLLWDYPTIEKAAQYLVDEVGVSPEETATPQPAAATSKPKAEAPAGKGWGGLWNKISGS
;
A
#
# COMPACT_ATOMS: atom_id res chain seq x y z
N MET A 1 18.41 7.80 3.49
CA MET A 1 17.38 7.61 2.44
C MET A 1 16.21 8.47 2.84
N ASN A 2 15.54 9.15 1.92
CA ASN A 2 14.33 9.89 2.27
C ASN A 2 13.14 8.91 2.40
N ALA A 3 12.05 9.30 3.07
CA ALA A 3 10.89 8.44 3.27
C ALA A 3 10.27 7.95 1.94
N VAL A 4 10.25 8.84 0.93
CA VAL A 4 9.75 8.55 -0.41
C VAL A 4 10.52 7.38 -1.04
N ASP A 5 11.85 7.44 -1.11
CA ASP A 5 12.73 6.41 -1.68
C ASP A 5 12.52 5.06 -0.98
N THR A 6 12.34 5.06 0.35
CA THR A 6 12.09 3.84 1.12
C THR A 6 10.74 3.21 0.74
N ILE A 7 9.68 4.01 0.64
CA ILE A 7 8.35 3.54 0.21
C ILE A 7 8.39 3.07 -1.25
N GLN A 8 9.09 3.79 -2.13
CA GLN A 8 9.24 3.38 -3.53
C GLN A 8 9.95 2.03 -3.64
N ASN A 9 11.06 1.85 -2.90
CA ASN A 9 11.79 0.59 -2.90
C ASN A 9 10.95 -0.57 -2.35
N TRP A 10 10.17 -0.32 -1.29
CA TRP A 10 9.25 -1.31 -0.75
C TRP A 10 8.20 -1.71 -1.81
N LEU A 11 7.55 -0.74 -2.44
CA LEU A 11 6.55 -0.96 -3.49
C LEU A 11 7.12 -1.77 -4.67
N VAL A 12 8.31 -1.40 -5.15
CA VAL A 12 9.00 -2.12 -6.23
C VAL A 12 9.18 -3.59 -5.86
N ASN A 13 9.64 -3.88 -4.64
CA ASN A 13 9.86 -5.25 -4.19
C ASN A 13 8.54 -6.04 -4.05
N GLN A 14 7.48 -5.43 -3.52
CA GLN A 14 6.18 -6.08 -3.40
C GLN A 14 5.57 -6.39 -4.76
N ILE A 15 5.58 -5.42 -5.67
CA ILE A 15 5.06 -5.61 -7.04
C ILE A 15 5.88 -6.66 -7.79
N ALA A 16 7.21 -6.62 -7.67
CA ALA A 16 8.10 -7.61 -8.28
C ALA A 16 7.78 -9.03 -7.79
N THR A 17 7.54 -9.17 -6.48
CA THR A 17 7.17 -10.44 -5.84
C THR A 17 5.81 -10.93 -6.33
N GLN A 18 4.80 -10.06 -6.31
CA GLN A 18 3.43 -10.40 -6.71
C GLN A 18 3.35 -10.81 -8.18
N LEU A 19 4.00 -10.04 -9.07
CA LEU A 19 3.99 -10.28 -10.51
C LEU A 19 5.08 -11.27 -10.97
N LYS A 20 5.96 -11.72 -10.06
CA LYS A 20 7.07 -12.64 -10.34
C LYS A 20 8.00 -12.15 -11.46
N ILE A 21 8.30 -10.85 -11.44
CA ILE A 21 9.22 -10.18 -12.37
C ILE A 21 10.43 -9.63 -11.61
N ALA A 22 11.51 -9.29 -12.33
CA ALA A 22 12.67 -8.69 -11.70
C ALA A 22 12.38 -7.22 -11.31
N PRO A 23 12.76 -6.77 -10.09
CA PRO A 23 12.47 -5.41 -9.62
C PRO A 23 13.08 -4.32 -10.50
N GLU A 24 14.22 -4.59 -11.13
CA GLU A 24 14.89 -3.71 -12.10
C GLU A 24 14.07 -3.42 -13.38
N THR A 25 13.04 -4.23 -13.67
CA THR A 25 12.14 -4.01 -14.82
C THR A 25 11.02 -3.02 -14.51
N ILE A 26 10.78 -2.75 -13.23
CA ILE A 26 9.72 -1.87 -12.76
C ILE A 26 10.26 -0.43 -12.72
N LYS A 27 9.59 0.46 -13.44
CA LYS A 27 9.88 1.89 -13.46
C LYS A 27 8.90 2.59 -12.53
N VAL A 28 9.43 3.34 -11.58
CA VAL A 28 8.60 4.04 -10.57
C VAL A 28 7.67 5.11 -11.17
N THR A 29 7.97 5.57 -12.38
CA THR A 29 7.22 6.59 -13.12
C THR A 29 6.23 6.02 -14.14
N GLU A 30 6.22 4.70 -14.38
CA GLU A 30 5.27 4.07 -15.30
C GLU A 30 4.01 3.59 -14.57
N PRO A 31 2.84 3.61 -15.25
CA PRO A 31 1.63 3.05 -14.68
C PRO A 31 1.76 1.56 -14.34
N LEU A 32 1.30 1.17 -13.15
CA LEU A 32 1.40 -0.22 -12.65
C LEU A 32 0.65 -1.23 -13.52
N THR A 33 -0.44 -0.80 -14.16
CA THR A 33 -1.22 -1.62 -15.09
C THR A 33 -0.42 -2.09 -16.31
N ARG A 34 0.69 -1.42 -16.66
CA ARG A 34 1.58 -1.86 -17.75
C ARG A 34 2.33 -3.15 -17.42
N TYR A 35 2.53 -3.43 -16.15
CA TYR A 35 3.18 -4.65 -15.66
C TYR A 35 2.18 -5.81 -15.47
N GLY A 36 0.88 -5.55 -15.69
CA GLY A 36 -0.17 -6.53 -15.47
C GLY A 36 -0.74 -6.52 -14.05
N LEU A 37 -0.44 -5.49 -13.25
CA LEU A 37 -1.05 -5.34 -11.93
C LEU A 37 -2.56 -5.12 -12.07
N ASP A 38 -3.35 -5.98 -11.43
CA ASP A 38 -4.80 -5.89 -11.42
C ASP A 38 -5.35 -5.32 -10.10
N SER A 39 -6.68 -5.24 -10.00
CA SER A 39 -7.33 -4.66 -8.82
C SER A 39 -7.19 -5.51 -7.56
N ILE A 40 -7.06 -6.84 -7.68
CA ILE A 40 -6.90 -7.74 -6.53
C ILE A 40 -5.48 -7.62 -6.00
N ASP A 41 -4.50 -7.61 -6.90
CA ASP A 41 -3.10 -7.41 -6.55
C ASP A 41 -2.91 -6.04 -5.89
N SER A 42 -3.54 -5.00 -6.43
CA SER A 42 -3.46 -3.64 -5.91
C SER A 42 -3.97 -3.54 -4.47
N VAL A 43 -5.14 -4.13 -4.18
CA VAL A 43 -5.71 -4.12 -2.82
C VAL A 43 -4.85 -4.94 -1.85
N THR A 44 -4.28 -6.04 -2.31
CA THR A 44 -3.37 -6.87 -1.50
C THR A 44 -2.13 -6.09 -1.10
N ILE A 45 -1.48 -5.43 -2.07
CA ILE A 45 -0.29 -4.62 -1.81
C ILE A 45 -0.60 -3.42 -0.90
N VAL A 46 -1.77 -2.80 -1.05
CA VAL A 46 -2.19 -1.72 -0.14
C VAL A 46 -2.37 -2.25 1.28
N GLY A 47 -2.98 -3.42 1.47
CA GLY A 47 -3.09 -4.04 2.80
C GLY A 47 -1.73 -4.33 3.45
N ASP A 48 -0.80 -4.91 2.69
CA ASP A 48 0.58 -5.14 3.17
C ASP A 48 1.29 -3.83 3.52
N MET A 49 0.93 -2.74 2.85
CA MET A 49 1.49 -1.41 3.08
C MET A 49 0.91 -0.77 4.35
N GLU A 50 -0.38 -0.95 4.61
CA GLU A 50 -1.02 -0.53 5.86
C GLU A 50 -0.32 -1.18 7.06
N ASP A 51 -0.09 -2.49 6.99
CA ASP A 51 0.61 -3.25 8.03
C ASP A 51 2.07 -2.80 8.20
N TRP A 52 2.76 -2.49 7.09
CA TRP A 52 4.16 -2.06 7.13
C TRP A 52 4.34 -0.64 7.69
N LEU A 53 3.43 0.27 7.34
CA LEU A 53 3.47 1.69 7.74
C LEU A 53 2.70 1.98 9.04
N ASP A 54 1.96 1.01 9.57
CA ASP A 54 1.02 1.19 10.70
C ASP A 54 0.04 2.36 10.44
N ALA A 55 -0.52 2.41 9.23
CA ALA A 55 -1.38 3.49 8.76
C ALA A 55 -2.59 2.96 7.98
N GLU A 56 -3.74 3.63 8.10
CA GLU A 56 -4.93 3.33 7.30
C GLU A 56 -4.82 3.99 5.92
N LEU A 57 -4.91 3.19 4.85
CA LEU A 57 -4.71 3.62 3.47
C LEU A 57 -5.97 3.34 2.63
N PRO A 58 -6.31 4.20 1.67
CA PRO A 58 -7.41 3.93 0.77
C PRO A 58 -7.06 2.71 -0.11
N SER A 59 -7.96 1.73 -0.18
CA SER A 59 -7.77 0.55 -1.04
C SER A 59 -7.65 0.89 -2.54
N THR A 60 -8.08 2.10 -2.93
CA THR A 60 -7.91 2.66 -4.27
C THR A 60 -6.59 3.40 -4.47
N LEU A 61 -5.68 3.44 -3.49
CA LEU A 61 -4.45 4.24 -3.53
C LEU A 61 -3.64 4.00 -4.82
N LEU A 62 -3.43 2.74 -5.22
CA LEU A 62 -2.69 2.41 -6.44
C LEU A 62 -3.49 2.62 -7.73
N TRP A 63 -4.79 2.87 -7.62
CA TRP A 63 -5.64 3.29 -8.74
C TRP A 63 -5.63 4.81 -8.92
N ASP A 64 -5.75 5.55 -7.82
CA ASP A 64 -5.75 7.02 -7.78
C ASP A 64 -4.34 7.57 -8.08
N TYR A 65 -3.30 6.87 -7.62
CA TYR A 65 -1.90 7.17 -7.85
C TYR A 65 -1.23 6.00 -8.60
N PRO A 66 -1.43 5.91 -9.94
CA PRO A 66 -1.12 4.70 -10.70
C PRO A 66 0.37 4.42 -10.91
N THR A 67 1.26 5.20 -10.30
CA THR A 67 2.72 5.09 -10.40
C THR A 67 3.31 5.06 -9.00
N ILE A 68 4.36 4.28 -8.78
CA ILE A 68 5.05 4.14 -7.49
C ILE A 68 5.52 5.51 -6.97
N GLU A 69 6.02 6.37 -7.84
CA GLU A 69 6.46 7.72 -7.49
C GLU A 69 5.33 8.55 -6.88
N LYS A 70 4.18 8.66 -7.56
CA LYS A 70 3.02 9.41 -7.07
C LYS A 70 2.44 8.82 -5.79
N ALA A 71 2.36 7.50 -5.68
CA ALA A 71 1.87 6.83 -4.48
C ALA A 71 2.75 7.14 -3.27
N ALA A 72 4.07 7.00 -3.42
CA ALA A 72 5.03 7.32 -2.37
C ALA A 72 5.01 8.81 -1.98
N GLN A 73 4.89 9.70 -2.96
CA GLN A 73 4.81 11.15 -2.70
C GLN A 73 3.53 11.51 -1.93
N TYR A 74 2.38 10.97 -2.36
CA TYR A 74 1.11 11.15 -1.66
C TYR A 74 1.17 10.69 -0.20
N LEU A 75 1.78 9.52 0.03
CA LEU A 75 1.93 8.96 1.37
C LEU A 75 2.74 9.89 2.29
N VAL A 76 3.85 10.44 1.80
CA VAL A 76 4.68 11.36 2.59
C VAL A 76 4.02 12.72 2.77
N ASP A 77 3.42 13.29 1.72
CA ASP A 77 2.91 14.68 1.75
C ASP A 77 1.54 14.79 2.43
N GLU A 78 0.63 13.85 2.17
CA GLU A 78 -0.76 13.94 2.61
C GLU A 78 -1.03 13.06 3.86
N VAL A 79 -0.42 11.88 3.94
CA VAL A 79 -0.60 10.96 5.08
C VAL A 79 0.44 11.22 6.17
N GLY A 80 1.64 11.71 5.81
CA GLY A 80 2.71 12.00 6.76
C GLY A 80 3.40 10.74 7.30
N VAL A 81 3.36 9.63 6.56
CA VAL A 81 4.03 8.40 6.96
C VAL A 81 5.54 8.52 6.81
N SER A 82 6.28 7.95 7.76
CA SER A 82 7.73 7.79 7.69
C SER A 82 8.12 6.36 8.08
N PRO A 83 8.77 5.59 7.20
CA PRO A 83 9.13 4.20 7.45
C PRO A 83 10.25 4.00 8.49
N GLU A 84 10.67 5.06 9.20
CA GLU A 84 11.80 5.02 10.14
C GLU A 84 11.48 4.55 11.57
N GLU A 85 10.21 4.26 11.93
CA GLU A 85 9.85 3.97 13.34
C GLU A 85 9.13 2.62 13.61
N THR A 86 9.14 1.65 12.69
CA THR A 86 8.50 0.32 12.92
C THR A 86 9.51 -0.80 13.26
N ALA A 87 10.54 -0.48 14.04
CA ALA A 87 11.46 -1.46 14.64
C ALA A 87 11.36 -1.51 16.18
N THR A 88 10.19 -1.24 16.77
CA THR A 88 9.83 -1.67 18.14
C THR A 88 8.31 -1.72 18.34
N PRO A 89 7.74 -2.80 18.91
CA PRO A 89 6.31 -2.87 19.20
C PRO A 89 5.98 -1.97 20.40
N GLN A 90 5.09 -1.00 20.24
CA GLN A 90 4.43 -0.32 21.36
C GLN A 90 2.90 -0.45 21.20
N PRO A 91 2.16 -0.86 22.26
CA PRO A 91 0.76 -1.26 22.10
C PRO A 91 -0.18 -0.05 22.09
N ALA A 92 -1.11 -0.08 21.13
CA ALA A 92 -2.47 0.48 21.16
C ALA A 92 -2.81 1.52 22.25
N ALA A 93 -3.00 2.78 21.84
CA ALA A 93 -3.92 3.71 22.49
C ALA A 93 -4.46 4.73 21.47
N ALA A 94 -5.79 4.91 21.50
CA ALA A 94 -6.65 5.46 20.46
C ALA A 94 -6.68 7.00 20.27
N THR A 95 -7.53 7.39 19.30
CA THR A 95 -8.27 8.67 19.07
C THR A 95 -7.51 9.81 18.33
N SER A 96 -8.06 10.52 17.32
CA SER A 96 -9.42 10.66 16.76
C SER A 96 -9.46 11.72 15.62
N LYS A 97 -10.22 11.50 14.52
CA LYS A 97 -11.30 12.39 14.01
C LYS A 97 -11.91 11.92 12.66
N PRO A 98 -13.21 12.15 12.39
CA PRO A 98 -13.90 11.71 11.18
C PRO A 98 -13.99 12.81 10.10
N LYS A 99 -14.08 12.42 8.81
CA LYS A 99 -14.67 13.12 7.63
C LYS A 99 -13.91 12.68 6.35
N ALA A 100 -14.50 12.23 5.24
CA ALA A 100 -15.86 12.25 4.72
C ALA A 100 -16.13 11.00 3.85
N GLU A 101 -17.39 10.59 3.83
CA GLU A 101 -17.95 9.50 3.02
C GLU A 101 -17.79 9.71 1.50
N ALA A 102 -17.44 8.61 0.81
CA ALA A 102 -18.01 8.25 -0.49
C ALA A 102 -18.58 6.81 -0.37
N PRO A 103 -19.77 6.50 -0.90
CA PRO A 103 -20.58 5.39 -0.40
C PRO A 103 -20.22 4.00 -0.97
N ALA A 104 -20.21 3.04 -0.05
CA ALA A 104 -20.81 1.71 -0.12
C ALA A 104 -20.35 0.70 -1.18
N GLY A 105 -19.52 -0.24 -0.73
CA GLY A 105 -19.50 -1.64 -1.18
C GLY A 105 -19.11 -2.56 -0.03
N LYS A 106 -20.10 -3.08 0.70
CA LYS A 106 -19.89 -3.98 1.86
C LYS A 106 -19.26 -5.31 1.43
N GLY A 107 -18.28 -5.77 2.20
CA GLY A 107 -18.02 -7.21 2.38
C GLY A 107 -16.66 -7.73 1.91
N TRP A 108 -15.58 -7.42 2.64
CA TRP A 108 -14.27 -8.07 2.44
C TRP A 108 -13.68 -8.69 3.73
N GLY A 109 -14.16 -8.29 4.91
CA GLY A 109 -13.64 -8.77 6.21
C GLY A 109 -13.86 -10.25 6.54
N GLY A 110 -14.47 -11.04 5.66
CA GLY A 110 -14.69 -12.48 5.84
C GLY A 110 -13.94 -13.40 4.88
N LEU A 111 -13.26 -12.86 3.86
CA LEU A 111 -12.61 -13.66 2.81
C LEU A 111 -11.16 -14.04 3.15
N TRP A 112 -10.44 -13.19 3.88
CA TRP A 112 -9.03 -13.40 4.21
C TRP A 112 -8.78 -14.59 5.16
N ASN A 113 -9.72 -14.88 6.06
CA ASN A 113 -9.55 -15.97 7.05
C ASN A 113 -9.82 -17.38 6.49
N LYS A 114 -10.16 -17.51 5.19
CA LYS A 114 -10.52 -18.80 4.56
C LYS A 114 -9.46 -19.34 3.59
N ILE A 115 -8.49 -18.53 3.18
CA ILE A 115 -7.48 -18.93 2.18
C ILE A 115 -6.17 -19.41 2.83
N SER A 116 -5.91 -19.04 4.10
CA SER A 116 -4.71 -19.44 4.84
C SER A 116 -4.73 -20.87 5.42
N GLY A 117 -5.74 -21.69 5.08
CA GLY A 117 -5.88 -23.04 5.61
C GLY A 117 -6.20 -24.07 4.54
N SER A 118 -5.17 -24.64 3.90
CA SER A 118 -5.18 -25.99 3.32
C SER A 118 -3.75 -26.49 3.12
#